data_AF-A0A7C4BAP4-F1
#
_entry.id   AF-A0A7C4BAP4-F1
#
_cell.length_a   1.000
_cell.length_b   1.000
_cell.length_c   1.000
_cell.angle_alpha   90.00
_cell.angle_beta   90.00
_cell.angle_gamma   90.00
#
_symmetry.space_group_name_H-M   'P 1'
#
loop_
_entity.id
_entity.type
_entity.pdbx_description
1 polymer ?
#
loop_
_entity_poly.entity_id
_entity_poly.type
_entity_poly.pdbx_seq_one_letter_code
_entity_poly.pdbx_strand_id
1 'polypeptide(L)'
;MRKTSLARGLAALLALLLALPLVGFTARAQPAEIRIGIVTDRSGALSYYGDMSINGFILGLMHALEIPTFETITPNLEWKLVWGDKVIHIIAASNVPAGQQIPDPVTATKVAEDLILNKGVEILVGTADSPSAIALTQIAEKYKVVFLVVPAADHEITKTYLNRYVFQISSTTWHDAIAGGTYAVKIGKTVAFLAPANSWGRSTVAAWSTVIQQNGGVVVADIYAPVTTTDFTPFIQALLASKAEVFVPVWAGATALALYQQINASGVYQKMKVTSGIPDLATLNLLRMGLYLPNYEGMMKYAWNLPQNNPVNDWLVSKYVELYKKKALPTMGTLLVAFPLPDLFVGEGFVAGHALGLALKKTGGSTDPEKLIEALENLTFFSVKGQITIEKEDHRTIQDMYIARIVWDTESLKKYYTVDELPDLYKPLWNLGMFAVKYVDTVERVMPPVEVNLYPPAPAQPQQEQLPAQPQQPAPAPAPAPDYTPIIAAALVIVVVVVAALLLVRKKPRK
;
A
#
# COMPACT_ATOMS: atom_id res chain seq x y z
N MET A 1 84.60 -27.90 -35.14
CA MET A 1 83.36 -28.70 -35.25
C MET A 1 82.56 -28.54 -33.97
N ARG A 2 81.36 -27.92 -34.02
CA ARG A 2 80.23 -28.08 -33.07
C ARG A 2 79.15 -27.07 -33.43
N LYS A 3 78.24 -27.47 -34.32
CA LYS A 3 76.92 -26.89 -34.52
C LYS A 3 75.96 -28.07 -34.54
N THR A 4 75.08 -28.16 -33.54
CA THR A 4 73.74 -28.79 -33.56
C THR A 4 73.35 -29.19 -32.12
N SER A 5 72.54 -28.38 -31.44
CA SER A 5 71.63 -28.91 -30.40
C SER A 5 70.52 -27.95 -29.94
N LEU A 6 70.53 -26.65 -30.26
CA LEU A 6 69.54 -25.72 -29.69
C LEU A 6 68.18 -25.58 -30.41
N ALA A 7 67.93 -26.31 -31.51
CA ALA A 7 66.72 -26.09 -32.31
C ALA A 7 65.54 -27.05 -32.00
N ARG A 8 65.65 -27.97 -31.03
CA ARG A 8 64.56 -28.93 -30.72
C ARG A 8 63.83 -28.69 -29.38
N GLY A 9 64.28 -27.74 -28.57
CA GLY A 9 63.66 -27.43 -27.28
C GLY A 9 62.50 -26.43 -27.34
N LEU A 10 62.42 -25.59 -28.38
CA LEU A 10 61.46 -24.48 -28.42
C LEU A 10 60.12 -24.82 -29.11
N ALA A 11 60.08 -25.89 -29.92
CA ALA A 11 58.85 -26.31 -30.61
C ALA A 11 57.92 -27.17 -29.71
N ALA A 12 58.46 -27.80 -28.65
CA ALA A 12 57.67 -28.64 -27.74
C ALA A 12 56.96 -27.84 -26.63
N LEU A 13 57.45 -26.63 -26.30
CA LEU A 13 56.80 -25.77 -25.29
C LEU A 13 55.66 -24.92 -25.83
N LEU A 14 55.59 -24.66 -27.14
CA LEU A 14 54.45 -23.97 -27.75
C LEU A 14 53.25 -24.91 -28.07
N ALA A 15 53.49 -26.23 -28.18
CA ALA A 15 52.42 -27.19 -28.45
C ALA A 15 51.68 -27.66 -27.17
N LEU A 16 52.25 -27.44 -25.98
CA LEU A 16 51.62 -27.83 -24.71
C LEU A 16 50.72 -26.75 -24.07
N LEU A 17 50.67 -25.54 -24.64
CA LEU A 17 49.80 -24.45 -24.18
C LEU A 17 48.45 -24.38 -24.92
N LEU A 18 48.17 -25.30 -25.85
CA LEU A 18 46.96 -25.32 -26.67
C LEU A 18 45.95 -26.44 -26.31
N ALA A 19 46.16 -27.13 -25.19
CA ALA A 19 45.23 -28.16 -24.71
C ALA A 19 44.89 -27.98 -23.22
N LEU A 20 44.47 -26.77 -22.84
CA LEU A 20 43.59 -26.63 -21.68
C LEU A 20 42.19 -27.08 -22.13
N PRO A 21 41.52 -28.01 -21.43
CA PRO A 21 40.12 -28.23 -21.68
C PRO A 21 39.44 -26.88 -21.48
N LEU A 22 38.74 -26.41 -22.49
CA LEU A 22 37.71 -25.39 -22.35
C LEU A 22 36.70 -25.95 -21.35
N VAL A 23 36.97 -25.75 -20.06
CA VAL A 23 35.92 -25.68 -19.06
C VAL A 23 35.13 -24.48 -19.53
N GLY A 24 34.05 -24.76 -20.27
CA GLY A 24 33.08 -23.75 -20.61
C GLY A 24 32.69 -23.11 -19.29
N PHE A 25 33.18 -21.89 -19.05
CA PHE A 25 32.48 -20.97 -18.19
C PHE A 25 31.13 -20.81 -18.88
N THR A 26 30.17 -21.63 -18.47
CA THR A 26 28.79 -21.23 -18.58
C THR A 26 28.76 -19.93 -17.80
N ALA A 27 28.77 -18.81 -18.53
CA ALA A 27 28.41 -17.53 -17.97
C ALA A 27 27.01 -17.76 -17.41
N ARG A 28 26.93 -18.04 -16.11
CA ARG A 28 25.67 -18.15 -15.40
C ARG A 28 25.09 -16.76 -15.58
N ALA A 29 24.13 -16.63 -16.49
CA ALA A 29 23.42 -15.37 -16.72
C ALA A 29 23.06 -14.85 -15.33
N GLN A 30 23.47 -13.61 -15.02
CA GLN A 30 23.06 -13.02 -13.76
C GLN A 30 21.54 -13.12 -13.71
N PRO A 31 20.97 -13.69 -12.64
CA PRO A 31 19.53 -13.81 -12.53
C PRO A 31 18.92 -12.43 -12.73
N ALA A 32 17.85 -12.34 -13.52
CA ALA A 32 17.17 -11.07 -13.75
C ALA A 32 16.71 -10.52 -12.39
N GLU A 33 17.25 -9.36 -12.02
CA GLU A 33 17.05 -8.76 -10.69
C GLU A 33 15.93 -7.73 -10.78
N ILE A 34 14.88 -7.93 -9.98
CA ILE A 34 13.76 -7.01 -9.79
C ILE A 34 14.07 -6.15 -8.58
N ARG A 35 14.13 -4.82 -8.73
CA ARG A 35 14.53 -3.92 -7.65
C ARG A 35 13.35 -3.12 -7.09
N ILE A 36 13.07 -3.32 -5.81
CA ILE A 36 11.97 -2.68 -5.09
C ILE A 36 12.54 -1.72 -4.04
N GLY A 37 12.14 -0.45 -4.11
CA GLY A 37 12.53 0.58 -3.16
C GLY A 37 11.45 0.77 -2.11
N ILE A 38 11.80 0.65 -0.83
CA ILE A 38 10.90 0.96 0.29
C ILE A 38 11.32 2.28 0.92
N VAL A 39 10.53 3.34 0.74
CA VAL A 39 10.75 4.61 1.44
C VAL A 39 9.87 4.61 2.67
N THR A 40 10.47 4.53 3.86
CA THR A 40 9.71 4.50 5.11
C THR A 40 10.56 4.95 6.28
N ASP A 41 9.90 5.22 7.38
CA ASP A 41 10.47 5.58 8.66
C ASP A 41 11.43 4.46 9.14
N ARG A 42 12.72 4.78 9.31
CA ARG A 42 13.72 3.86 9.87
C ARG A 42 14.30 4.34 11.21
N SER A 43 14.00 5.57 11.59
CA SER A 43 14.27 6.16 12.90
C SER A 43 13.05 6.95 13.37
N GLY A 44 13.04 7.46 14.60
CA GLY A 44 11.85 8.13 15.12
C GLY A 44 10.79 7.17 15.62
N ALA A 45 9.73 7.72 16.21
CA ALA A 45 8.67 6.94 16.84
C ALA A 45 7.84 6.11 15.85
N LEU A 46 7.82 6.51 14.57
CA LEU A 46 7.12 5.79 13.51
C LEU A 46 7.98 4.71 12.84
N SER A 47 9.27 4.59 13.18
CA SER A 47 10.16 3.57 12.61
C SER A 47 9.60 2.15 12.73
N TYR A 48 9.00 1.86 13.87
CA TYR A 48 8.36 0.58 14.11
C TYR A 48 7.25 0.26 13.09
N TYR A 49 6.48 1.27 12.65
CA TYR A 49 5.43 1.07 11.65
C TYR A 49 6.02 0.75 10.27
N GLY A 50 7.15 1.38 9.94
CA GLY A 50 7.95 1.00 8.77
C GLY A 50 8.41 -0.46 8.83
N ASP A 51 8.94 -0.90 9.98
CA ASP A 51 9.39 -2.28 10.17
C ASP A 51 8.26 -3.30 10.07
N MET A 52 7.11 -3.02 10.69
CA MET A 52 5.91 -3.86 10.56
C MET A 52 5.52 -4.02 9.10
N SER A 53 5.51 -2.91 8.35
CA SER A 53 5.14 -2.91 6.94
C SER A 53 6.13 -3.69 6.08
N ILE A 54 7.44 -3.56 6.34
CA ILE A 54 8.49 -4.34 5.65
C ILE A 54 8.34 -5.83 5.96
N ASN A 55 8.15 -6.19 7.25
CA ASN A 55 7.93 -7.57 7.68
C ASN A 55 6.74 -8.19 6.95
N GLY A 56 5.61 -7.48 6.94
CA GLY A 56 4.43 -7.87 6.20
C GLY A 56 4.71 -8.03 4.71
N PHE A 57 5.33 -7.03 4.09
CA PHE A 57 5.59 -6.97 2.66
C PHE A 57 6.45 -8.14 2.17
N ILE A 58 7.56 -8.43 2.86
CA ILE A 58 8.42 -9.58 2.56
C ILE A 58 7.61 -10.89 2.66
N LEU A 59 6.83 -11.06 3.73
CA LEU A 59 6.01 -12.26 3.94
C LEU A 59 4.89 -12.40 2.89
N GLY A 60 4.30 -11.28 2.46
CA GLY A 60 3.30 -11.25 1.40
C GLY A 60 3.88 -11.68 0.05
N LEU A 61 5.08 -11.18 -0.30
CA LEU A 61 5.81 -11.62 -1.50
C LEU A 61 6.14 -13.12 -1.42
N MET A 62 6.64 -13.58 -0.27
CA MET A 62 6.94 -14.99 -0.04
C MET A 62 5.72 -15.88 -0.24
N HIS A 63 4.57 -15.47 0.30
CA HIS A 63 3.32 -16.22 0.15
C HIS A 63 2.85 -16.27 -1.31
N ALA A 64 2.79 -15.12 -1.99
CA ALA A 64 2.29 -15.01 -3.35
C ALA A 64 3.13 -15.79 -4.39
N LEU A 65 4.45 -15.75 -4.19
CA LEU A 65 5.45 -16.31 -5.10
C LEU A 65 6.00 -17.66 -4.63
N GLU A 66 5.46 -18.19 -3.53
CA GLU A 66 5.86 -19.47 -2.93
C GLU A 66 7.37 -19.53 -2.60
N ILE A 67 7.94 -18.41 -2.15
CA ILE A 67 9.36 -18.30 -1.80
C ILE A 67 9.58 -18.78 -0.35
N PRO A 68 10.48 -19.74 -0.10
CA PRO A 68 10.60 -20.37 1.21
C PRO A 68 11.40 -19.54 2.23
N THR A 69 12.30 -18.67 1.76
CA THR A 69 13.21 -17.87 2.59
C THR A 69 13.63 -16.58 1.88
N PHE A 70 14.14 -15.63 2.66
CA PHE A 70 14.87 -14.47 2.17
C PHE A 70 16.25 -14.41 2.83
N GLU A 71 17.14 -13.63 2.24
CA GLU A 71 18.45 -13.29 2.77
C GLU A 71 18.43 -11.82 3.19
N THR A 72 18.96 -11.52 4.38
CA THR A 72 19.23 -10.15 4.81
C THR A 72 20.64 -9.77 4.36
N ILE A 73 20.75 -8.79 3.46
CA ILE A 73 22.04 -8.29 2.95
C ILE A 73 22.59 -7.24 3.89
N THR A 74 21.77 -6.24 4.18
CA THR A 74 22.08 -5.16 5.12
C THR A 74 20.96 -5.14 6.15
N PRO A 75 21.22 -5.39 7.44
CA PRO A 75 20.18 -5.39 8.46
C PRO A 75 19.31 -4.14 8.36
N ASN A 76 18.00 -4.33 8.33
CA ASN A 76 16.99 -3.27 8.28
C ASN A 76 16.98 -2.37 7.04
N LEU A 77 17.82 -2.67 6.04
CA LEU A 77 17.96 -1.86 4.83
C LEU A 77 17.84 -2.68 3.55
N GLU A 78 18.34 -3.92 3.49
CA GLU A 78 18.37 -4.67 2.24
C GLU A 78 18.09 -6.16 2.42
N TRP A 79 17.25 -6.70 1.54
CA TRP A 79 16.88 -8.11 1.51
C TRP A 79 16.84 -8.65 0.09
N LYS A 80 17.14 -9.94 -0.07
CA LYS A 80 17.01 -10.66 -1.33
C LYS A 80 16.11 -11.88 -1.20
N LEU A 81 15.24 -12.07 -2.19
CA LEU A 81 14.39 -13.25 -2.32
C LEU A 81 14.68 -13.91 -3.66
N VAL A 82 14.90 -15.22 -3.68
CA VAL A 82 15.12 -15.97 -4.92
C VAL A 82 13.79 -16.53 -5.39
N TRP A 83 13.39 -16.16 -6.61
CA TRP A 83 12.15 -16.61 -7.25
C TRP A 83 12.46 -17.26 -8.59
N GLY A 84 12.60 -18.59 -8.61
CA GLY A 84 13.00 -19.33 -9.80
C GLY A 84 14.39 -18.89 -10.30
N ASP A 85 14.43 -18.30 -11.49
CA ASP A 85 15.63 -17.75 -12.13
C ASP A 85 15.83 -16.25 -11.87
N LYS A 86 14.97 -15.62 -11.06
CA LYS A 86 14.98 -14.19 -10.73
C LYS A 86 15.37 -13.96 -9.28
N VAL A 87 15.82 -12.74 -9.01
CA VAL A 87 16.07 -12.25 -7.65
C VAL A 87 15.24 -11.00 -7.43
N ILE A 88 14.49 -10.94 -6.34
CA ILE A 88 13.85 -9.71 -5.88
C ILE A 88 14.79 -9.09 -4.85
N HIS A 89 15.29 -7.89 -5.12
CA HIS A 89 16.15 -7.11 -4.23
C HIS A 89 15.36 -5.93 -3.68
N ILE A 90 15.09 -5.98 -2.38
CA ILE A 90 14.39 -4.93 -1.65
C ILE A 90 15.44 -4.01 -1.01
N ILE A 91 15.30 -2.70 -1.23
CA ILE A 91 16.21 -1.67 -0.72
C ILE A 91 15.37 -0.62 0.01
N ALA A 92 15.51 -0.52 1.32
CA ALA A 92 14.81 0.45 2.15
C ALA A 92 15.66 1.72 2.38
N ALA A 93 15.00 2.86 2.40
CA ALA A 93 15.59 4.16 2.73
C ALA A 93 14.71 4.93 3.72
N SER A 94 15.35 5.67 4.62
CA SER A 94 14.66 6.48 5.63
C SER A 94 14.18 7.81 5.06
N ASN A 95 12.91 8.14 5.28
CA ASN A 95 12.36 9.49 5.09
C ASN A 95 12.57 10.41 6.31
N VAL A 96 13.26 9.93 7.36
CA VAL A 96 13.59 10.72 8.55
C VAL A 96 15.00 11.30 8.40
N PRO A 97 15.17 12.65 8.43
CA PRO A 97 16.49 13.26 8.35
C PRO A 97 17.41 12.80 9.49
N ALA A 98 18.71 12.70 9.22
CA ALA A 98 19.69 12.33 10.22
C ALA A 98 19.63 13.27 11.45
N GLY A 99 19.58 12.68 12.64
CA GLY A 99 19.47 13.41 13.91
C GLY A 99 18.05 13.91 14.25
N GLN A 100 17.06 13.65 13.40
CA GLN A 100 15.66 14.00 13.65
C GLN A 100 14.83 12.76 14.02
N GLN A 101 13.61 13.00 14.52
CA GLN A 101 12.68 11.96 14.98
C GLN A 101 11.36 11.95 14.19
N ILE A 102 11.19 12.90 13.29
CA ILE A 102 9.95 13.13 12.54
C ILE A 102 10.27 12.97 11.05
N PRO A 103 9.42 12.25 10.29
CA PRO A 103 9.53 12.20 8.84
C PRO A 103 9.46 13.55 8.17
N ASP A 104 10.14 13.65 7.04
CA ASP A 104 10.17 14.87 6.23
C ASP A 104 9.86 14.51 4.76
N PRO A 105 8.79 15.07 4.18
CA PRO A 105 8.43 14.82 2.78
C PRO A 105 9.55 15.18 1.79
N VAL A 106 10.35 16.21 2.07
CA VAL A 106 11.48 16.59 1.20
C VAL A 106 12.53 15.49 1.21
N THR A 107 12.89 15.00 2.39
CA THR A 107 13.79 13.84 2.54
C THR A 107 13.22 12.61 1.85
N ALA A 108 11.92 12.32 2.01
CA ALA A 108 11.25 11.20 1.33
C ALA A 108 11.44 11.27 -0.20
N THR A 109 11.18 12.42 -0.82
CA THR A 109 11.34 12.59 -2.27
C THR A 109 12.80 12.40 -2.71
N LYS A 110 13.75 12.97 -1.96
CA LYS A 110 15.19 12.85 -2.28
C LYS A 110 15.66 11.40 -2.25
N VAL A 111 15.27 10.63 -1.23
CA VAL A 111 15.69 9.22 -1.13
C VAL A 111 14.97 8.35 -2.15
N ALA A 112 13.72 8.65 -2.50
CA ALA A 112 13.03 7.97 -3.60
C ALA A 112 13.73 8.19 -4.95
N GLU A 113 14.15 9.42 -5.23
CA GLU A 113 14.93 9.74 -6.44
C GLU A 113 16.28 9.03 -6.45
N ASP A 114 16.99 8.97 -5.32
CA ASP A 114 18.24 8.21 -5.21
C ASP A 114 18.04 6.71 -5.47
N LEU A 115 16.99 6.12 -4.90
CA LEU A 115 16.62 4.72 -5.14
C LEU A 115 16.38 4.45 -6.63
N ILE A 116 15.61 5.31 -7.32
CA ILE A 116 15.30 5.14 -8.74
C ILE A 116 16.56 5.36 -9.59
N LEU A 117 17.20 6.52 -9.46
CA LEU A 117 18.26 6.97 -10.36
C LEU A 117 19.59 6.26 -10.13
N ASN A 118 19.94 5.99 -8.87
CA ASN A 118 21.26 5.48 -8.50
C ASN A 118 21.23 4.02 -8.06
N LYS A 119 20.09 3.52 -7.54
CA LYS A 119 19.93 2.11 -7.16
C LYS A 119 19.13 1.31 -8.19
N GLY A 120 18.60 1.94 -9.24
CA GLY A 120 17.88 1.25 -10.31
C GLY A 120 16.59 0.60 -9.82
N VAL A 121 15.94 1.18 -8.82
CA VAL A 121 14.63 0.74 -8.33
C VAL A 121 13.56 0.97 -9.41
N GLU A 122 12.69 -0.03 -9.59
CA GLU A 122 11.66 -0.06 -10.62
C GLU A 122 10.25 0.08 -10.04
N ILE A 123 10.09 -0.25 -8.75
CA ILE A 123 8.82 -0.21 -8.00
C ILE A 123 9.07 0.47 -6.65
N LEU A 124 8.21 1.41 -6.27
CA LEU A 124 8.23 2.04 -4.96
C LEU A 124 7.17 1.43 -4.03
N VAL A 125 7.49 1.39 -2.74
CA VAL A 125 6.58 0.99 -1.66
C VAL A 125 6.80 1.92 -0.46
N GLY A 126 5.76 2.27 0.28
CA GLY A 126 5.85 3.15 1.45
C GLY A 126 4.73 4.19 1.52
N THR A 127 4.71 5.16 2.44
CA THR A 127 5.53 5.26 3.66
C THR A 127 4.58 5.18 4.87
N ALA A 128 5.09 5.12 6.10
CA ALA A 128 4.25 5.18 7.31
C ALA A 128 3.63 6.56 7.56
N ASP A 129 4.24 7.62 7.03
CA ASP A 129 3.80 9.00 7.16
C ASP A 129 3.04 9.47 5.91
N SER A 130 1.81 9.96 6.10
CA SER A 130 0.95 10.33 4.97
C SER A 130 1.44 11.56 4.17
N PRO A 131 1.93 12.65 4.81
CA PRO A 131 2.61 13.74 4.08
C PRO A 131 3.76 13.26 3.19
N SER A 132 4.58 12.33 3.68
CA SER A 132 5.65 11.72 2.89
C SER A 132 5.10 10.92 1.71
N ALA A 133 4.08 10.08 1.93
CA ALA A 133 3.43 9.31 0.87
C ALA A 133 2.81 10.21 -0.21
N ILE A 134 2.13 11.29 0.18
CA ILE A 134 1.60 12.31 -0.74
C ILE A 134 2.73 12.88 -1.61
N ALA A 135 3.87 13.23 -1.04
CA ALA A 135 5.00 13.76 -1.83
C ALA A 135 5.57 12.72 -2.81
N LEU A 136 5.57 11.42 -2.45
CA LEU A 136 6.03 10.35 -3.34
C LEU A 136 5.10 10.09 -4.53
N THR A 137 3.81 10.47 -4.46
CA THR A 137 2.90 10.34 -5.61
C THR A 137 3.42 11.07 -6.85
N GLN A 138 4.02 12.25 -6.66
CA GLN A 138 4.61 13.06 -7.72
C GLN A 138 5.91 12.44 -8.26
N ILE A 139 6.68 11.76 -7.41
CA ILE A 139 7.88 11.01 -7.82
C ILE A 139 7.46 9.81 -8.68
N ALA A 140 6.44 9.07 -8.25
CA ALA A 140 5.88 7.95 -9.01
C ALA A 140 5.44 8.39 -10.41
N GLU A 141 4.74 9.51 -10.52
CA GLU A 141 4.31 10.08 -11.81
C GLU A 141 5.50 10.55 -12.67
N LYS A 142 6.44 11.30 -12.08
CA LYS A 142 7.62 11.86 -12.77
C LYS A 142 8.48 10.78 -13.40
N TYR A 143 8.73 9.69 -12.67
CA TYR A 143 9.60 8.59 -13.13
C TYR A 143 8.81 7.41 -13.71
N LYS A 144 7.48 7.48 -13.72
CA LYS A 144 6.59 6.41 -14.18
C LYS A 144 6.87 5.09 -13.50
N VAL A 145 6.99 5.07 -12.18
CA VAL A 145 7.19 3.84 -11.40
C VAL A 145 5.94 3.56 -10.58
N VAL A 146 5.51 2.29 -10.55
CA VAL A 146 4.38 1.92 -9.70
C VAL A 146 4.75 2.14 -8.23
N PHE A 147 3.88 2.83 -7.50
CA PHE A 147 4.03 3.13 -6.10
C PHE A 147 2.88 2.49 -5.30
N LEU A 148 3.22 1.50 -4.49
CA LEU A 148 2.30 0.84 -3.57
C LEU A 148 2.33 1.55 -2.22
N VAL A 149 1.25 2.27 -1.92
CA VAL A 149 1.14 3.03 -0.69
C VAL A 149 0.78 2.11 0.47
N VAL A 150 1.70 2.04 1.45
CA VAL A 150 1.50 1.32 2.71
C VAL A 150 2.49 1.84 3.78
N PRO A 151 2.07 2.02 5.04
CA PRO A 151 0.70 1.96 5.56
C PRO A 151 -0.05 3.31 5.58
N ALA A 152 0.50 4.39 5.00
CA ALA A 152 -0.14 5.71 4.98
C ALA A 152 -1.63 5.64 4.59
N ALA A 153 -2.49 6.27 5.41
CA ALA A 153 -3.94 6.09 5.38
C ALA A 153 -4.71 7.29 4.81
N ASP A 154 -4.07 8.43 4.63
CA ASP A 154 -4.73 9.65 4.15
C ASP A 154 -5.42 9.40 2.80
N HIS A 155 -6.75 9.61 2.72
CA HIS A 155 -7.54 9.32 1.51
C HIS A 155 -7.33 10.37 0.42
N GLU A 156 -6.68 11.50 0.73
CA GLU A 156 -6.31 12.50 -0.27
C GLU A 156 -5.33 11.91 -1.31
N ILE A 157 -4.62 10.82 -0.97
CA ILE A 157 -3.75 10.05 -1.87
C ILE A 157 -4.55 9.45 -3.05
N THR A 158 -5.75 8.91 -2.81
CA THR A 158 -6.64 8.36 -3.85
C THR A 158 -7.65 9.38 -4.36
N LYS A 159 -7.39 10.66 -4.11
CA LYS A 159 -8.27 11.76 -4.53
C LYS A 159 -7.48 12.89 -5.16
N THR A 160 -6.95 13.82 -4.37
CA THR A 160 -6.25 15.02 -4.87
C THR A 160 -4.90 14.68 -5.48
N TYR A 161 -4.21 13.68 -4.94
CA TYR A 161 -2.85 13.29 -5.35
C TYR A 161 -2.82 11.99 -6.15
N LEU A 162 -4.00 11.51 -6.56
CA LEU A 162 -4.11 10.29 -7.34
C LEU A 162 -3.53 10.51 -8.74
N ASN A 163 -2.69 9.57 -9.15
CA ASN A 163 -2.32 9.38 -10.54
C ASN A 163 -2.22 7.87 -10.81
N ARG A 164 -2.18 7.50 -12.09
CA ARG A 164 -2.25 6.10 -12.54
C ARG A 164 -1.13 5.18 -12.03
N TYR A 165 -0.03 5.72 -11.51
CA TYR A 165 1.07 4.92 -10.98
C TYR A 165 0.92 4.64 -9.48
N VAL A 166 -0.05 5.26 -8.80
CA VAL A 166 -0.25 5.16 -7.35
C VAL A 166 -1.35 4.16 -7.05
N PHE A 167 -1.07 3.22 -6.14
CA PHE A 167 -2.05 2.28 -5.61
C PHE A 167 -2.05 2.34 -4.09
N GLN A 168 -3.15 2.80 -3.49
CA GLN A 168 -3.29 2.79 -2.03
C GLN A 168 -3.83 1.44 -1.58
N ILE A 169 -2.89 0.50 -1.41
CA ILE A 169 -3.21 -0.87 -0.99
C ILE A 169 -3.61 -0.90 0.48
N SER A 170 -3.01 -0.02 1.30
CA SER A 170 -3.36 0.11 2.70
C SER A 170 -4.83 0.48 2.94
N SER A 171 -5.36 0.10 4.10
CA SER A 171 -6.62 0.65 4.58
C SER A 171 -6.50 2.16 4.82
N THR A 172 -7.44 2.90 4.24
CA THR A 172 -7.49 4.36 4.26
C THR A 172 -8.30 4.91 5.43
N THR A 173 -8.26 6.23 5.62
CA THR A 173 -9.11 6.95 6.60
C THR A 173 -10.60 6.72 6.36
N TRP A 174 -11.03 6.41 5.13
CA TRP A 174 -12.40 5.96 4.86
C TRP A 174 -12.71 4.58 5.42
N HIS A 175 -11.78 3.62 5.31
CA HIS A 175 -11.97 2.31 5.91
C HIS A 175 -12.12 2.40 7.42
N ASP A 176 -11.22 3.19 8.02
CA ASP A 176 -11.19 3.51 9.44
C ASP A 176 -12.49 4.20 9.88
N ALA A 177 -12.99 5.15 9.08
CA ALA A 177 -14.23 5.88 9.33
C ALA A 177 -15.47 4.99 9.23
N ILE A 178 -15.57 4.15 8.18
CA ILE A 178 -16.74 3.28 7.97
C ILE A 178 -16.86 2.29 9.13
N ALA A 179 -15.75 1.68 9.57
CA ALA A 179 -15.78 0.77 10.72
C ALA A 179 -15.94 1.51 12.05
N GLY A 180 -15.02 2.43 12.36
CA GLY A 180 -14.93 3.08 13.66
C GLY A 180 -15.97 4.18 13.88
N GLY A 181 -16.28 4.99 12.85
CA GLY A 181 -17.31 6.03 12.92
C GLY A 181 -18.71 5.44 13.09
N THR A 182 -19.02 4.35 12.39
CA THR A 182 -20.28 3.61 12.61
C THR A 182 -20.35 3.05 14.02
N TYR A 183 -19.25 2.49 14.54
CA TYR A 183 -19.19 2.01 15.93
C TYR A 183 -19.34 3.16 16.95
N ALA A 184 -18.71 4.32 16.72
CA ALA A 184 -18.83 5.50 17.57
C ALA A 184 -20.31 5.93 17.72
N VAL A 185 -21.08 5.92 16.63
CA VAL A 185 -22.51 6.27 16.67
C VAL A 185 -23.38 5.22 17.38
N LYS A 186 -22.94 3.95 17.45
CA LYS A 186 -23.60 2.92 18.27
C LYS A 186 -23.48 3.21 19.76
N ILE A 187 -22.41 3.87 20.19
CA ILE A 187 -22.14 4.12 21.61
C ILE A 187 -22.52 5.54 22.07
N GLY A 188 -22.75 6.50 21.17
CA GLY A 188 -23.33 7.81 21.49
C GLY A 188 -23.59 8.65 20.24
N LYS A 189 -24.41 9.69 20.35
CA LYS A 189 -24.84 10.49 19.18
C LYS A 189 -24.04 11.76 18.98
N THR A 190 -23.46 12.32 20.03
CA THR A 190 -22.56 13.47 19.94
C THR A 190 -21.11 13.03 20.06
N VAL A 191 -20.28 13.42 19.08
CA VAL A 191 -18.88 12.99 18.97
C VAL A 191 -17.95 14.19 18.99
N ALA A 192 -16.82 14.08 19.69
CA ALA A 192 -15.74 15.04 19.65
C ALA A 192 -14.41 14.36 19.27
N PHE A 193 -13.55 15.10 18.57
CA PHE A 193 -12.22 14.64 18.15
C PHE A 193 -11.10 15.43 18.80
N LEU A 194 -9.96 14.77 18.95
CA LEU A 194 -8.65 15.40 19.14
C LEU A 194 -7.68 14.76 18.14
N ALA A 195 -7.19 15.55 17.18
CA ALA A 195 -6.38 15.06 16.06
C ALA A 195 -5.12 15.91 15.84
N PRO A 196 -4.04 15.36 15.23
CA PRO A 196 -2.90 16.18 14.84
C PRO A 196 -3.27 17.15 13.73
N ALA A 197 -2.69 18.34 13.75
CA ALA A 197 -2.88 19.39 12.76
C ALA A 197 -2.09 19.12 11.44
N ASN A 198 -2.09 17.89 10.94
CA ASN A 198 -1.48 17.49 9.67
C ASN A 198 -2.54 16.90 8.71
N SER A 199 -2.11 16.44 7.53
CA SER A 199 -3.04 15.92 6.50
C SER A 199 -3.83 14.70 7.00
N TRP A 200 -3.16 13.73 7.61
CA TRP A 200 -3.79 12.53 8.19
C TRP A 200 -4.85 12.86 9.25
N GLY A 201 -4.55 13.75 10.20
CA GLY A 201 -5.51 14.12 11.24
C GLY A 201 -6.75 14.79 10.66
N ARG A 202 -6.57 15.70 9.69
CA ARG A 202 -7.69 16.39 9.02
C ARG A 202 -8.53 15.44 8.17
N SER A 203 -7.91 14.57 7.39
CA SER A 203 -8.65 13.62 6.54
C SER A 203 -9.36 12.54 7.36
N THR A 204 -8.78 12.12 8.50
CA THR A 204 -9.46 11.26 9.47
C THR A 204 -10.72 11.93 10.01
N VAL A 205 -10.62 13.15 10.54
CA VAL A 205 -11.78 13.87 11.08
C VAL A 205 -12.83 14.10 10.00
N ALA A 206 -12.44 14.45 8.77
CA ALA A 206 -13.38 14.66 7.66
C ALA A 206 -14.16 13.38 7.28
N ALA A 207 -13.45 12.26 7.08
CA ALA A 207 -14.07 10.98 6.73
C ALA A 207 -14.96 10.46 7.86
N TRP A 208 -14.47 10.48 9.10
CA TRP A 208 -15.25 10.05 10.27
C TRP A 208 -16.47 10.95 10.49
N SER A 209 -16.34 12.27 10.37
CA SER A 209 -17.47 13.19 10.49
C SER A 209 -18.56 12.88 9.47
N THR A 210 -18.17 12.57 8.23
CA THR A 210 -19.12 12.18 7.19
C THR A 210 -19.85 10.89 7.55
N VAL A 211 -19.13 9.84 7.95
CA VAL A 211 -19.74 8.56 8.34
C VAL A 211 -20.62 8.71 9.59
N ILE A 212 -20.18 9.49 10.58
CA ILE A 212 -20.95 9.77 11.80
C ILE A 212 -22.29 10.43 11.43
N GLN A 213 -22.26 11.46 10.58
CA GLN A 213 -23.48 12.15 10.12
C GLN A 213 -24.41 11.22 9.34
N GLN A 214 -23.87 10.39 8.44
CA GLN A 214 -24.64 9.40 7.69
C GLN A 214 -25.32 8.37 8.59
N ASN A 215 -24.74 8.07 9.75
CA ASN A 215 -25.32 7.16 10.75
C ASN A 215 -26.19 7.87 11.81
N GLY A 216 -26.47 9.17 11.63
CA GLY A 216 -27.34 9.96 12.51
C GLY A 216 -26.69 10.42 13.82
N GLY A 217 -25.35 10.52 13.85
CA GLY A 217 -24.62 11.25 14.88
C GLY A 217 -24.27 12.67 14.45
N VAL A 218 -23.71 13.46 15.37
CA VAL A 218 -23.29 14.84 15.15
C VAL A 218 -21.91 15.05 15.76
N VAL A 219 -21.02 15.70 15.02
CA VAL A 219 -19.72 16.11 15.54
C VAL A 219 -19.87 17.48 16.20
N VAL A 220 -19.60 17.57 17.50
CA VAL A 220 -19.80 18.79 18.30
C VAL A 220 -18.50 19.50 18.65
N ALA A 221 -17.34 18.87 18.41
CA ALA A 221 -16.02 19.50 18.48
C ALA A 221 -14.97 18.74 17.65
N ASP A 222 -14.11 19.46 16.93
CA ASP A 222 -12.98 18.95 16.16
C ASP A 222 -11.68 19.67 16.51
N ILE A 223 -11.00 19.17 17.54
CA ILE A 223 -9.85 19.85 18.12
C ILE A 223 -8.57 19.39 17.43
N TYR A 224 -7.75 20.35 16.96
CA TYR A 224 -6.47 20.07 16.33
C TYR A 224 -5.30 20.56 17.19
N ALA A 225 -4.30 19.70 17.38
CA ALA A 225 -3.07 20.02 18.10
C ALA A 225 -1.84 19.81 17.20
N PRO A 226 -0.76 20.60 17.34
CA PRO A 226 0.50 20.33 16.65
C PRO A 226 0.99 18.89 16.89
N VAL A 227 1.60 18.26 15.88
CA VAL A 227 2.15 16.88 15.99
C VAL A 227 3.22 16.75 17.09
N THR A 228 3.86 17.86 17.45
CA THR A 228 4.87 17.97 18.50
C THR A 228 4.30 18.22 19.90
N THR A 229 2.97 18.29 20.05
CA THR A 229 2.30 18.53 21.34
C THR A 229 2.67 17.46 22.35
N THR A 230 3.12 17.90 23.53
CA THR A 230 3.44 17.05 24.70
C THR A 230 2.53 17.34 25.90
N ASP A 231 2.06 18.59 26.04
CA ASP A 231 1.01 18.97 26.99
C ASP A 231 -0.33 19.09 26.26
N PHE A 232 -1.19 18.10 26.50
CA PHE A 232 -2.53 18.00 25.93
C PHE A 232 -3.60 18.63 26.82
N THR A 233 -3.26 19.11 28.02
CA THR A 233 -4.19 19.70 28.99
C THR A 233 -5.15 20.72 28.38
N PRO A 234 -4.71 21.76 27.64
CA PRO A 234 -5.65 22.75 27.07
C PRO A 234 -6.63 22.13 26.07
N PHE A 235 -6.16 21.16 25.27
CA PHE A 235 -6.99 20.47 24.28
C PHE A 235 -7.99 19.52 24.95
N ILE A 236 -7.60 18.84 26.02
CA ILE A 236 -8.49 17.99 26.81
C ILE A 236 -9.54 18.83 27.54
N GLN A 237 -9.21 20.04 28.01
CA GLN A 237 -10.21 20.93 28.61
C GLN A 237 -11.23 21.41 27.57
N ALA A 238 -10.79 21.76 26.36
CA ALA A 238 -11.70 22.07 25.25
C ALA A 238 -12.60 20.87 24.89
N LEU A 239 -12.04 19.66 24.88
CA LEU A 239 -12.77 18.42 24.67
C LEU A 239 -13.87 18.22 25.72
N LEU A 240 -13.53 18.35 27.01
CA LEU A 240 -14.49 18.21 28.11
C LEU A 240 -15.59 19.29 28.07
N ALA A 241 -15.25 20.51 27.63
CA ALA A 241 -16.21 21.60 27.47
C ALA A 241 -17.23 21.34 26.36
N SER A 242 -16.90 20.50 25.36
CA SER A 242 -17.83 20.10 24.29
C SER A 242 -19.02 19.28 24.78
N LYS A 243 -18.87 18.60 25.93
CA LYS A 243 -19.87 17.69 26.51
C LYS A 243 -20.32 16.57 25.55
N ALA A 244 -19.50 16.19 24.57
CA ALA A 244 -19.83 15.09 23.68
C ALA A 244 -19.98 13.77 24.47
N GLU A 245 -20.86 12.89 24.01
CA GLU A 245 -21.04 11.56 24.60
C GLU A 245 -19.86 10.64 24.27
N VAL A 246 -19.25 10.83 23.10
CA VAL A 246 -18.14 10.01 22.58
C VAL A 246 -16.94 10.89 22.24
N PHE A 247 -15.77 10.48 22.72
CA PHE A 247 -14.49 11.04 22.33
C PHE A 247 -13.75 10.07 21.42
N VAL A 248 -13.28 10.58 20.28
CA VAL A 248 -12.43 9.87 19.33
C VAL A 248 -11.02 10.47 19.33
N PRO A 249 -10.06 9.89 20.08
CA PRO A 249 -8.66 10.28 19.98
C PRO A 249 -8.07 9.82 18.65
N VAL A 250 -7.50 10.74 17.88
CA VAL A 250 -6.79 10.46 16.64
C VAL A 250 -5.34 10.84 16.86
N TRP A 251 -4.48 9.91 17.26
CA TRP A 251 -3.09 10.22 17.56
C TRP A 251 -2.17 9.01 17.41
N ALA A 252 -0.94 9.27 16.99
CA ALA A 252 0.10 8.26 16.84
C ALA A 252 1.49 8.89 17.08
N GLY A 253 2.52 8.05 17.16
CA GLY A 253 3.90 8.50 17.34
C GLY A 253 4.27 8.83 18.79
N ALA A 254 5.36 9.58 18.96
CA ALA A 254 6.11 9.68 20.23
C ALA A 254 5.28 10.17 21.42
N THR A 255 4.26 10.99 21.18
CA THR A 255 3.47 11.64 22.23
C THR A 255 2.13 10.95 22.50
N ALA A 256 1.85 9.82 21.85
CA ALA A 256 0.61 9.06 22.05
C ALA A 256 0.46 8.57 23.50
N LEU A 257 1.53 8.04 24.11
CA LEU A 257 1.48 7.63 25.52
C LEU A 257 1.12 8.80 26.44
N ALA A 258 1.73 9.96 26.24
CA ALA A 258 1.49 11.16 27.04
C ALA A 258 0.03 11.63 26.90
N LEU A 259 -0.54 11.57 25.69
CA LEU A 259 -1.95 11.87 25.46
C LEU A 259 -2.85 10.95 26.30
N TYR A 260 -2.67 9.62 26.21
CA TYR A 260 -3.54 8.67 26.94
C TYR A 260 -3.37 8.75 28.46
N GLN A 261 -2.15 9.03 28.95
CA GLN A 261 -1.92 9.35 30.36
C GLN A 261 -2.73 10.56 30.81
N GLN A 262 -2.73 11.64 30.02
CA GLN A 262 -3.45 12.87 30.35
C GLN A 262 -4.97 12.72 30.19
N ILE A 263 -5.45 11.95 29.21
CA ILE A 263 -6.88 11.57 29.08
C ILE A 263 -7.35 10.87 30.37
N ASN A 264 -6.58 9.88 30.82
CA ASN A 264 -6.88 9.13 32.03
C ASN A 264 -6.86 10.02 33.29
N ALA A 265 -5.84 10.85 33.44
CA ALA A 265 -5.70 11.75 34.59
C ALA A 265 -6.75 12.87 34.65
N SER A 266 -7.26 13.32 33.48
CA SER A 266 -8.21 14.42 33.38
C SER A 266 -9.67 14.01 33.64
N GLY A 267 -9.91 12.72 33.86
CA GLY A 267 -11.24 12.19 34.14
C GLY A 267 -12.16 12.06 32.92
N VAL A 268 -11.59 11.96 31.71
CA VAL A 268 -12.36 11.85 30.45
C VAL A 268 -13.23 10.59 30.45
N TYR A 269 -12.69 9.45 30.89
CA TYR A 269 -13.42 8.17 30.91
C TYR A 269 -14.64 8.16 31.84
N GLN A 270 -14.74 9.08 32.80
CA GLN A 270 -15.90 9.23 33.69
C GLN A 270 -17.01 10.07 33.06
N LYS A 271 -16.72 10.83 32.00
CA LYS A 271 -17.63 11.80 31.39
C LYS A 271 -18.02 11.44 29.96
N MET A 272 -17.16 10.72 29.24
CA MET A 272 -17.30 10.40 27.83
C MET A 272 -16.94 8.93 27.60
N LYS A 273 -17.61 8.29 26.65
CA LYS A 273 -17.14 7.02 26.11
C LYS A 273 -15.99 7.29 25.14
N VAL A 274 -15.01 6.40 25.06
CA VAL A 274 -13.84 6.58 24.21
C VAL A 274 -13.72 5.42 23.24
N THR A 275 -13.60 5.72 21.95
CA THR A 275 -13.37 4.74 20.89
C THR A 275 -12.60 5.38 19.75
N SER A 276 -11.73 4.63 19.08
CA SER A 276 -10.99 5.04 17.88
C SER A 276 -10.34 3.79 17.26
N GLY A 277 -9.24 3.96 16.54
CA GLY A 277 -8.31 2.87 16.28
C GLY A 277 -7.71 2.30 17.57
N ILE A 278 -7.54 0.98 17.63
CA ILE A 278 -6.74 0.33 18.66
C ILE A 278 -5.25 0.50 18.30
N PRO A 279 -4.42 1.01 19.22
CA PRO A 279 -2.98 1.15 18.98
C PRO A 279 -2.26 -0.19 18.84
N ASP A 280 -1.06 -0.16 18.28
CA ASP A 280 -0.24 -1.35 18.10
C ASP A 280 0.13 -2.04 19.43
N LEU A 281 0.26 -3.36 19.39
CA LEU A 281 0.52 -4.20 20.56
C LEU A 281 1.83 -3.85 21.25
N ALA A 282 2.85 -3.41 20.51
CA ALA A 282 4.13 -3.07 21.11
C ALA A 282 4.00 -1.82 21.99
N THR A 283 3.33 -0.78 21.52
CA THR A 283 3.04 0.43 22.30
C THR A 283 2.12 0.10 23.49
N LEU A 284 1.09 -0.73 23.30
CA LEU A 284 0.22 -1.18 24.39
C LEU A 284 0.99 -1.88 25.51
N ASN A 285 1.98 -2.70 25.16
CA ASN A 285 2.67 -3.58 26.11
C ASN A 285 4.00 -3.04 26.63
N LEU A 286 4.90 -2.61 25.74
CA LEU A 286 6.25 -2.17 26.10
C LEU A 286 6.25 -0.78 26.73
N LEU A 287 5.40 0.13 26.22
CA LEU A 287 5.20 1.44 26.84
C LEU A 287 4.10 1.44 27.90
N ARG A 288 3.52 0.25 28.19
CA ARG A 288 2.43 0.05 29.17
C ARG A 288 1.21 0.95 28.91
N MET A 289 1.00 1.38 27.65
CA MET A 289 -0.08 2.29 27.30
C MET A 289 -1.46 1.69 27.55
N GLY A 290 -1.61 0.35 27.50
CA GLY A 290 -2.86 -0.33 27.80
C GLY A 290 -3.41 -0.07 29.20
N LEU A 291 -2.57 0.33 30.17
CA LEU A 291 -3.03 0.69 31.52
C LEU A 291 -3.87 1.98 31.54
N TYR A 292 -3.79 2.81 30.50
CA TYR A 292 -4.50 4.07 30.38
C TYR A 292 -5.71 3.99 29.43
N LEU A 293 -6.10 2.77 29.04
CA LEU A 293 -7.15 2.46 28.06
C LEU A 293 -8.20 1.50 28.68
N PRO A 294 -8.90 1.90 29.76
CA PRO A 294 -9.82 1.00 30.46
C PRO A 294 -11.03 0.65 29.59
N ASN A 295 -11.31 -0.66 29.46
CA ASN A 295 -12.44 -1.20 28.68
C ASN A 295 -12.51 -0.66 27.24
N TYR A 296 -11.37 -0.45 26.60
CA TYR A 296 -11.31 0.16 25.28
C TYR A 296 -11.77 -0.81 24.18
N GLU A 297 -12.77 -0.36 23.43
CA GLU A 297 -13.25 -1.00 22.20
C GLU A 297 -13.17 -0.04 21.04
N GLY A 298 -12.76 -0.53 19.89
CA GLY A 298 -12.58 0.31 18.72
C GLY A 298 -12.27 -0.49 17.47
N MET A 299 -12.08 0.23 16.38
CA MET A 299 -11.70 -0.38 15.12
C MET A 299 -10.24 -0.83 15.16
N MET A 300 -9.92 -1.90 14.45
CA MET A 300 -8.56 -2.34 14.26
C MET A 300 -8.39 -2.86 12.84
N LYS A 301 -7.29 -2.45 12.20
CA LYS A 301 -6.97 -2.85 10.83
C LYS A 301 -6.70 -4.36 10.74
N TYR A 302 -5.94 -4.89 11.70
CA TYR A 302 -5.52 -6.28 11.76
C TYR A 302 -4.85 -6.56 13.12
N ALA A 303 -4.98 -7.80 13.61
CA ALA A 303 -4.05 -8.43 14.55
C ALA A 303 -4.09 -9.95 14.33
N TRP A 304 -3.04 -10.67 14.72
CA TRP A 304 -2.85 -12.11 14.43
C TRP A 304 -4.07 -13.01 14.69
N ASN A 305 -4.94 -12.64 15.62
CA ASN A 305 -6.09 -13.44 16.07
C ASN A 305 -7.45 -12.87 15.65
N LEU A 306 -7.50 -11.77 14.90
CA LEU A 306 -8.77 -11.18 14.45
C LEU A 306 -9.35 -11.86 13.22
N PRO A 307 -8.59 -12.18 12.15
CA PRO A 307 -9.12 -12.96 11.03
C PRO A 307 -9.58 -14.34 11.50
N GLN A 308 -10.86 -14.65 11.27
CA GLN A 308 -11.45 -15.93 11.65
C GLN A 308 -11.40 -16.91 10.47
N ASN A 309 -11.02 -18.18 10.72
CA ASN A 309 -11.00 -19.24 9.70
C ASN A 309 -10.22 -18.88 8.42
N ASN A 310 -9.07 -18.21 8.56
CA ASN A 310 -8.30 -17.70 7.43
C ASN A 310 -6.95 -18.42 7.29
N PRO A 311 -6.77 -19.33 6.32
CA PRO A 311 -5.53 -20.09 6.15
C PRO A 311 -4.33 -19.22 5.76
N VAL A 312 -4.53 -18.08 5.10
CA VAL A 312 -3.45 -17.15 4.76
C VAL A 312 -2.97 -16.43 6.02
N ASN A 313 -3.89 -16.07 6.92
CA ASN A 313 -3.55 -15.56 8.24
C ASN A 313 -2.80 -16.62 9.07
N ASP A 314 -3.27 -17.87 9.08
CA ASP A 314 -2.60 -18.96 9.79
C ASP A 314 -1.17 -19.17 9.28
N TRP A 315 -0.97 -19.08 7.95
CA TRP A 315 0.36 -19.09 7.35
C TRP A 315 1.21 -17.91 7.81
N LEU A 316 0.69 -16.68 7.76
CA LEU A 316 1.40 -15.48 8.20
C LEU A 316 1.85 -15.62 9.65
N VAL A 317 0.94 -16.00 10.55
CA VAL A 317 1.25 -16.14 11.98
C VAL A 317 2.32 -17.21 12.19
N SER A 318 2.17 -18.38 11.56
CA SER A 318 3.14 -19.47 11.68
C SER A 318 4.52 -19.05 11.16
N LYS A 319 4.59 -18.45 9.96
CA LYS A 319 5.84 -18.06 9.34
C LYS A 319 6.53 -16.91 10.06
N TYR A 320 5.75 -15.94 10.54
CA TYR A 320 6.25 -14.84 11.37
C TYR A 320 6.87 -15.37 12.66
N VAL A 321 6.18 -16.26 13.38
CA VAL A 321 6.70 -16.90 14.61
C VAL A 321 7.97 -17.71 14.32
N GLU A 322 8.01 -18.47 13.23
CA GLU A 322 9.21 -19.23 12.81
C GLU A 322 10.42 -18.29 12.63
N LEU A 323 10.26 -17.21 11.87
CA LEU A 323 11.32 -16.25 11.60
C LEU A 323 11.71 -15.44 12.84
N TYR A 324 10.74 -15.16 13.71
CA TYR A 324 10.96 -14.51 15.00
C TYR A 324 11.92 -15.33 15.87
N LYS A 325 11.63 -16.63 16.04
CA LYS A 325 12.49 -17.56 16.80
C LYS A 325 13.89 -17.66 16.22
N LYS A 326 14.00 -17.58 14.89
CA LYS A 326 15.28 -17.57 14.15
C LYS A 326 16.00 -16.22 14.18
N LYS A 327 15.40 -15.17 14.75
CA LYS A 327 15.90 -13.79 14.73
C LYS A 327 16.15 -13.27 13.30
N ALA A 328 15.34 -13.74 12.35
CA ALA A 328 15.45 -13.42 10.94
C ALA A 328 14.52 -12.29 10.50
N LEU A 329 13.52 -11.93 11.31
CA LEU A 329 12.66 -10.78 11.03
C LEU A 329 13.45 -9.46 11.17
N PRO A 330 13.24 -8.49 10.26
CA PRO A 330 13.59 -7.08 10.50
C PRO A 330 13.19 -6.61 11.92
N THR A 331 14.07 -5.81 12.53
CA THR A 331 13.93 -5.35 13.93
C THR A 331 12.95 -4.16 14.02
N MET A 332 12.42 -3.81 15.20
CA MET A 332 11.68 -2.56 15.48
C MET A 332 12.63 -1.40 15.74
N GLY A 333 12.59 -0.39 14.89
CA GLY A 333 13.66 0.59 14.80
C GLY A 333 15.01 -0.10 14.55
N THR A 334 16.09 0.65 14.64
CA THR A 334 17.43 0.10 14.45
C THR A 334 17.92 -0.79 15.60
N LEU A 335 17.16 -0.95 16.70
CA LEU A 335 17.68 -1.51 17.96
C LEU A 335 16.79 -2.53 18.69
N LEU A 336 15.47 -2.50 18.55
CA LEU A 336 14.59 -3.39 19.33
C LEU A 336 14.17 -4.60 18.50
N VAL A 337 14.14 -5.79 19.09
CA VAL A 337 13.56 -6.98 18.43
C VAL A 337 12.08 -6.77 18.11
N ALA A 338 11.59 -7.31 16.97
CA ALA A 338 10.18 -7.31 16.58
C ALA A 338 9.22 -7.65 17.74
N PHE A 339 7.96 -7.22 17.68
CA PHE A 339 6.96 -7.75 18.60
C PHE A 339 6.71 -9.22 18.23
N PRO A 340 6.56 -10.14 19.21
CA PRO A 340 6.51 -11.58 18.96
C PRO A 340 5.28 -12.06 18.18
N LEU A 341 4.29 -11.21 17.92
CA LEU A 341 3.09 -11.56 17.15
C LEU A 341 2.83 -10.49 16.07
N PRO A 342 2.37 -10.89 14.87
CA PRO A 342 2.10 -9.94 13.80
C PRO A 342 0.85 -9.11 14.14
N ASP A 343 0.91 -7.82 13.85
CA ASP A 343 -0.13 -6.84 14.20
C ASP A 343 -0.22 -5.75 13.14
N LEU A 344 -1.35 -5.03 13.10
CA LEU A 344 -1.59 -3.74 12.45
C LEU A 344 -0.95 -3.68 11.05
N PHE A 345 0.18 -3.00 10.92
CA PHE A 345 0.85 -2.76 9.64
C PHE A 345 1.61 -3.97 9.09
N VAL A 346 1.82 -5.04 9.86
CA VAL A 346 2.27 -6.33 9.30
C VAL A 346 1.17 -6.89 8.38
N GLY A 347 -0.09 -6.78 8.78
CA GLY A 347 -1.22 -7.20 7.94
C GLY A 347 -1.31 -6.37 6.66
N GLU A 348 -1.24 -5.04 6.78
CA GLU A 348 -1.29 -4.12 5.63
C GLU A 348 -0.09 -4.31 4.68
N GLY A 349 1.12 -4.42 5.23
CA GLY A 349 2.33 -4.74 4.46
C GLY A 349 2.19 -6.07 3.72
N PHE A 350 1.62 -7.09 4.37
CA PHE A 350 1.37 -8.38 3.74
C PHE A 350 0.43 -8.25 2.55
N VAL A 351 -0.68 -7.51 2.67
CA VAL A 351 -1.60 -7.29 1.55
C VAL A 351 -0.88 -6.64 0.36
N ALA A 352 -0.02 -5.64 0.60
CA ALA A 352 0.78 -5.00 -0.45
C ALA A 352 1.78 -5.95 -1.11
N GLY A 353 2.54 -6.72 -0.31
CA GLY A 353 3.48 -7.71 -0.84
C GLY A 353 2.80 -8.85 -1.60
N HIS A 354 1.64 -9.28 -1.12
CA HIS A 354 0.84 -10.33 -1.75
C HIS A 354 0.29 -9.86 -3.10
N ALA A 355 -0.28 -8.65 -3.16
CA ALA A 355 -0.75 -8.04 -4.40
C ALA A 355 0.38 -7.91 -5.44
N LEU A 356 1.53 -7.38 -5.03
CA LEU A 356 2.68 -7.23 -5.93
C LEU A 356 3.21 -8.58 -6.41
N GLY A 357 3.32 -9.57 -5.52
CA GLY A 357 3.76 -10.91 -5.89
C GLY A 357 2.82 -11.55 -6.91
N LEU A 358 1.50 -11.40 -6.75
CA LEU A 358 0.52 -11.88 -7.73
C LEU A 358 0.64 -11.13 -9.06
N ALA A 359 0.85 -9.82 -9.03
CA ALA A 359 1.07 -9.02 -10.23
C ALA A 359 2.34 -9.47 -10.97
N LEU A 360 3.46 -9.62 -10.27
CA LEU A 360 4.72 -10.14 -10.83
C LEU A 360 4.54 -11.55 -11.40
N LYS A 361 3.81 -12.44 -10.71
CA LYS A 361 3.48 -13.78 -11.22
C LYS A 361 2.70 -13.67 -12.53
N LYS A 362 1.71 -12.78 -12.62
CA LYS A 362 0.89 -12.54 -13.82
C LYS A 362 1.71 -11.96 -14.97
N THR A 363 2.69 -11.10 -14.71
CA THR A 363 3.53 -10.46 -15.74
C THR A 363 4.78 -11.28 -16.11
N GLY A 364 5.00 -12.44 -15.49
CA GLY A 364 6.22 -13.23 -15.68
C GLY A 364 7.47 -12.57 -15.10
N GLY A 365 7.30 -11.70 -14.09
CA GLY A 365 8.35 -10.91 -13.47
C GLY A 365 8.70 -9.61 -14.19
N SER A 366 7.89 -9.18 -15.16
CA SER A 366 8.07 -7.88 -15.79
C SER A 366 7.68 -6.76 -14.82
N THR A 367 8.60 -5.83 -14.62
CA THR A 367 8.48 -4.60 -13.82
C THR A 367 8.01 -3.40 -14.65
N ASP A 368 7.63 -3.63 -15.91
CA ASP A 368 7.10 -2.58 -16.76
C ASP A 368 5.86 -1.96 -16.09
N PRO A 369 5.83 -0.63 -15.89
CA PRO A 369 4.79 0.04 -15.12
C PRO A 369 3.38 -0.22 -15.65
N GLU A 370 3.22 -0.24 -16.97
CA GLU A 370 1.92 -0.44 -17.62
C GLU A 370 1.40 -1.86 -17.41
N LYS A 371 2.29 -2.85 -17.54
CA LYS A 371 1.94 -4.25 -17.24
C LYS A 371 1.61 -4.47 -15.76
N LEU A 372 2.33 -3.79 -14.86
CA LEU A 372 2.02 -3.86 -13.43
C LEU A 372 0.67 -3.22 -13.10
N ILE A 373 0.36 -2.05 -13.68
CA ILE A 373 -0.95 -1.40 -13.54
C ILE A 373 -2.06 -2.35 -14.03
N GLU A 374 -1.94 -2.91 -15.23
CA GLU A 374 -2.91 -3.88 -15.77
C GLU A 374 -3.03 -5.16 -14.92
N ALA A 375 -1.95 -5.54 -14.24
CA ALA A 375 -1.94 -6.68 -13.35
C ALA A 375 -2.62 -6.42 -11.99
N LEU A 376 -2.55 -5.17 -11.51
CA LEU A 376 -3.10 -4.74 -10.22
C LEU A 376 -4.55 -4.26 -10.31
N GLU A 377 -4.95 -3.60 -11.39
CA GLU A 377 -6.34 -3.14 -11.59
C GLU A 377 -7.33 -4.30 -11.57
N ASN A 378 -8.39 -4.18 -10.75
CA ASN A 378 -9.41 -5.20 -10.52
C ASN A 378 -8.86 -6.53 -9.95
N LEU A 379 -7.63 -6.55 -9.44
CA LEU A 379 -7.06 -7.72 -8.81
C LEU A 379 -7.87 -8.06 -7.56
N THR A 380 -8.54 -9.21 -7.59
CA THR A 380 -9.22 -9.80 -6.43
C THR A 380 -8.47 -11.04 -5.97
N PHE A 381 -8.14 -11.11 -4.68
CA PHE A 381 -7.37 -12.21 -4.11
C PHE A 381 -7.71 -12.43 -2.64
N PHE A 382 -7.57 -13.67 -2.18
CA PHE A 382 -7.77 -14.02 -0.77
C PHE A 382 -6.46 -13.83 0.00
N SER A 383 -6.47 -12.98 1.03
CA SER A 383 -5.30 -12.56 1.80
C SER A 383 -5.55 -12.68 3.32
N VAL A 384 -4.64 -12.14 4.13
CA VAL A 384 -4.69 -12.22 5.61
C VAL A 384 -5.91 -11.57 6.24
N LYS A 385 -6.62 -10.72 5.50
CA LYS A 385 -7.88 -10.08 5.92
C LYS A 385 -9.08 -10.53 5.07
N GLY A 386 -9.06 -11.77 4.61
CA GLY A 386 -10.11 -12.29 3.72
C GLY A 386 -9.94 -11.79 2.29
N GLN A 387 -11.04 -11.58 1.58
CA GLN A 387 -11.01 -11.19 0.17
C GLN A 387 -10.70 -9.70 0.01
N ILE A 388 -9.58 -9.40 -0.66
CA ILE A 388 -9.16 -8.06 -1.04
C ILE A 388 -9.49 -7.85 -2.52
N THR A 389 -10.00 -6.67 -2.87
CA THR A 389 -10.11 -6.22 -4.26
C THR A 389 -9.40 -4.88 -4.40
N ILE A 390 -8.58 -4.71 -5.43
CA ILE A 390 -8.01 -3.41 -5.82
C ILE A 390 -8.92 -2.84 -6.92
N GLU A 391 -9.59 -1.73 -6.62
CA GLU A 391 -10.52 -1.10 -7.57
C GLU A 391 -9.74 -0.40 -8.68
N LYS A 392 -10.26 -0.46 -9.90
CA LYS A 392 -9.63 0.16 -11.07
C LYS A 392 -9.80 1.68 -11.08
N GLU A 393 -10.91 2.18 -10.55
CA GLU A 393 -11.32 3.57 -10.66
C GLU A 393 -10.37 4.51 -9.93
N ASP A 394 -9.90 4.12 -8.74
CA ASP A 394 -9.08 4.95 -7.87
C ASP A 394 -7.94 4.19 -7.18
N HIS A 395 -7.68 2.94 -7.59
CA HIS A 395 -6.56 2.11 -7.12
C HIS A 395 -6.52 1.89 -5.60
N ARG A 396 -7.64 2.10 -4.91
CA ARG A 396 -7.79 1.76 -3.48
C ARG A 396 -8.21 0.31 -3.33
N THR A 397 -8.11 -0.19 -2.10
CA THR A 397 -8.64 -1.51 -1.77
C THR A 397 -10.08 -1.48 -1.27
N ILE A 398 -10.77 -2.60 -1.46
CA ILE A 398 -11.92 -3.03 -0.67
C ILE A 398 -11.41 -4.17 0.21
N GLN A 399 -11.62 -4.05 1.52
CA GLN A 399 -11.09 -5.00 2.49
C GLN A 399 -11.91 -5.02 3.77
N ASP A 400 -11.82 -6.12 4.53
CA ASP A 400 -12.47 -6.24 5.82
C ASP A 400 -11.80 -5.34 6.86
N MET A 401 -12.57 -4.86 7.83
CA MET A 401 -12.10 -4.14 9.01
C MET A 401 -12.67 -4.79 10.26
N TYR A 402 -12.00 -4.68 11.40
CA TYR A 402 -12.44 -5.34 12.62
C TYR A 402 -12.86 -4.33 13.68
N ILE A 403 -13.85 -4.70 14.49
CA ILE A 403 -14.05 -4.12 15.81
C ILE A 403 -13.47 -5.11 16.82
N ALA A 404 -12.67 -4.61 17.76
CA ALA A 404 -12.05 -5.42 18.78
C ALA A 404 -12.07 -4.73 20.14
N ARG A 405 -11.78 -5.50 21.19
CA ARG A 405 -11.65 -5.05 22.57
C ARG A 405 -10.25 -5.31 23.08
N ILE A 406 -9.63 -4.33 23.73
CA ILE A 406 -8.38 -4.55 24.47
C ILE A 406 -8.68 -5.42 25.70
N VAL A 407 -7.94 -6.52 25.85
CA VAL A 407 -8.08 -7.47 26.96
C VAL A 407 -6.70 -7.79 27.55
N TRP A 408 -6.68 -8.20 28.82
CA TRP A 408 -5.50 -8.82 29.41
C TRP A 408 -5.47 -10.31 29.03
N ASP A 409 -4.35 -10.76 28.47
CA ASP A 409 -4.14 -12.12 27.97
C ASP A 409 -2.88 -12.74 28.60
N THR A 410 -3.00 -13.97 29.06
CA THR A 410 -1.88 -14.75 29.64
C THR A 410 -1.50 -15.97 28.82
N GLU A 411 -2.24 -16.25 27.73
CA GLU A 411 -2.19 -17.55 27.05
C GLU A 411 -1.68 -17.44 25.61
N SER A 412 -1.90 -16.32 24.92
CA SER A 412 -1.60 -16.19 23.50
C SER A 412 -0.10 -16.36 23.22
N LEU A 413 0.78 -15.77 24.03
CA LEU A 413 2.23 -15.98 23.86
C LEU A 413 2.63 -17.44 24.10
N LYS A 414 2.02 -18.10 25.09
CA LYS A 414 2.30 -19.51 25.45
C LYS A 414 1.89 -20.50 24.37
N LYS A 415 0.95 -20.13 23.52
CA LYS A 415 0.57 -20.93 22.34
C LYS A 415 1.71 -21.03 21.32
N TYR A 416 2.54 -20.00 21.19
CA TYR A 416 3.52 -19.88 20.11
C TYR A 416 4.97 -20.02 20.56
N TYR A 417 5.26 -19.67 21.81
CA TYR A 417 6.62 -19.58 22.32
C TYR A 417 6.83 -20.45 23.56
N THR A 418 8.08 -20.73 23.89
CA THR A 418 8.53 -20.98 25.26
C THR A 418 9.22 -19.73 25.82
N VAL A 419 9.40 -19.65 27.13
CA VAL A 419 10.06 -18.49 27.76
C VAL A 419 11.49 -18.26 27.24
N ASP A 420 12.20 -19.33 26.86
CA ASP A 420 13.59 -19.26 26.38
C ASP A 420 13.69 -18.82 24.91
N GLU A 421 12.61 -18.96 24.15
CA GLU A 421 12.53 -18.47 22.77
C GLU A 421 12.28 -16.95 22.72
N LEU A 422 11.85 -16.35 23.84
CA LEU A 422 11.60 -14.91 23.93
C LEU A 422 12.86 -14.14 24.38
N PRO A 423 13.21 -13.04 23.70
CA PRO A 423 14.19 -12.08 24.21
C PRO A 423 13.81 -11.57 25.60
N ASP A 424 14.80 -11.20 26.42
CA ASP A 424 14.58 -10.72 27.79
C ASP A 424 13.58 -9.57 27.88
N LEU A 425 13.55 -8.71 26.85
CA LEU A 425 12.58 -7.63 26.70
C LEU A 425 11.12 -8.10 26.83
N TYR A 426 10.79 -9.30 26.34
CA TYR A 426 9.43 -9.83 26.28
C TYR A 426 9.12 -10.89 27.35
N LYS A 427 10.12 -11.40 28.10
CA LYS A 427 9.90 -12.34 29.20
C LYS A 427 8.93 -11.82 30.28
N PRO A 428 8.88 -10.52 30.62
CA PRO A 428 7.85 -10.01 31.52
C PRO A 428 6.42 -10.22 30.99
N LEU A 429 6.21 -10.12 29.67
CA LEU A 429 4.90 -10.35 29.06
C LEU A 429 4.47 -11.83 29.16
N TRP A 430 5.43 -12.74 29.04
CA TRP A 430 5.21 -14.17 29.28
C TRP A 430 4.76 -14.47 30.71
N ASN A 431 5.46 -13.90 31.70
CA ASN A 431 5.23 -14.20 33.12
C ASN A 431 3.97 -13.53 33.68
N LEU A 432 3.72 -12.28 33.30
CA LEU A 432 2.64 -11.46 33.88
C LEU A 432 1.37 -11.45 33.03
N GLY A 433 1.50 -11.72 31.73
CA GLY A 433 0.49 -11.45 30.73
C GLY A 433 0.76 -10.14 29.97
N MET A 434 -0.03 -9.94 28.93
CA MET A 434 0.07 -8.85 27.99
C MET A 434 -1.30 -8.29 27.63
N PHE A 435 -1.36 -7.05 27.18
CA PHE A 435 -2.51 -6.54 26.46
C PHE A 435 -2.58 -7.20 25.09
N ALA A 436 -3.73 -7.78 24.79
CA ALA A 436 -4.08 -8.36 23.51
C ALA A 436 -5.41 -7.76 23.03
N VAL A 437 -5.85 -8.17 21.85
CA VAL A 437 -7.17 -7.81 21.34
C VAL A 437 -8.06 -9.04 21.26
N LYS A 438 -9.32 -8.86 21.63
CA LYS A 438 -10.37 -9.85 21.47
C LYS A 438 -11.29 -9.41 20.34
N TYR A 439 -11.55 -10.33 19.41
CA TYR A 439 -12.54 -10.15 18.36
C TYR A 439 -13.91 -9.74 18.93
N VAL A 440 -14.53 -8.71 18.34
CA VAL A 440 -15.90 -8.30 18.64
C VAL A 440 -16.77 -8.46 17.41
N ASP A 441 -16.36 -7.87 16.28
CA ASP A 441 -17.14 -7.89 15.04
C ASP A 441 -16.24 -7.70 13.81
N THR A 442 -16.75 -8.07 12.64
CA THR A 442 -16.13 -7.77 11.34
C THR A 442 -17.05 -6.86 10.56
N VAL A 443 -16.49 -5.74 10.09
CA VAL A 443 -17.12 -4.93 9.05
C VAL A 443 -16.56 -5.45 7.74
N GLU A 444 -17.30 -6.37 7.12
CA GLU A 444 -16.88 -7.06 5.89
C GLU A 444 -16.88 -6.11 4.70
N ARG A 445 -15.94 -6.32 3.77
CA ARG A 445 -15.92 -5.70 2.45
C ARG A 445 -16.10 -4.17 2.51
N VAL A 446 -15.40 -3.51 3.42
CA VAL A 446 -15.48 -2.05 3.55
C VAL A 446 -15.06 -1.41 2.24
N MET A 447 -16.00 -0.67 1.65
CA MET A 447 -15.85 -0.02 0.36
C MET A 447 -15.89 1.50 0.58
N PRO A 448 -14.73 2.16 0.66
CA PRO A 448 -14.68 3.61 0.57
C PRO A 448 -15.47 4.16 -0.64
N PRO A 449 -15.93 5.42 -0.61
CA PRO A 449 -16.48 6.06 -1.79
C PRO A 449 -15.39 6.28 -2.86
N VAL A 450 -15.78 6.21 -4.13
CA VAL A 450 -14.95 6.68 -5.25
C VAL A 450 -15.08 8.20 -5.32
N GLU A 451 -14.03 8.92 -4.94
CA GLU A 451 -14.01 10.40 -4.99
C GLU A 451 -13.44 10.92 -6.33
N VAL A 452 -12.58 10.14 -6.98
CA VAL A 452 -11.99 10.42 -8.30
C VAL A 452 -12.01 9.14 -9.12
N ASN A 453 -12.26 9.22 -10.42
CA ASN A 453 -12.19 8.07 -11.32
C ASN A 453 -11.14 8.33 -12.41
N LEU A 454 -10.08 7.53 -12.44
CA LEU A 454 -9.00 7.55 -13.44
C LEU A 454 -9.50 7.26 -14.86
N TYR A 455 -10.62 6.53 -14.95
CA TYR A 455 -11.22 6.05 -16.19
C TYR A 455 -12.70 6.45 -16.24
N PRO A 456 -13.01 7.76 -16.32
CA PRO A 456 -14.39 8.21 -16.33
C PRO A 456 -15.12 7.59 -17.52
N PRO A 457 -16.38 7.14 -17.34
CA PRO A 457 -17.16 6.61 -18.45
C PRO A 457 -17.24 7.66 -19.56
N ALA A 458 -17.20 7.20 -20.81
CA ALA A 458 -17.32 8.09 -21.96
C ALA A 458 -18.54 9.00 -21.76
N PRO A 459 -18.41 10.33 -21.98
CA PRO A 459 -19.53 11.24 -21.82
C PRO A 459 -20.68 10.69 -22.65
N ALA A 460 -21.85 10.56 -22.02
CA ALA A 460 -23.05 10.13 -22.71
C ALA A 460 -23.16 10.98 -23.98
N GLN A 461 -23.16 10.33 -25.15
CA GLN A 461 -23.41 11.04 -26.39
C GLN A 461 -24.70 11.83 -26.19
N PRO A 462 -24.77 13.12 -26.59
CA PRO A 462 -26.00 13.87 -26.50
C PRO A 462 -27.08 13.00 -27.10
N GLN A 463 -28.07 12.62 -26.29
CA GLN A 463 -29.26 12.00 -26.84
C GLN A 463 -29.71 12.97 -27.92
N GLN A 464 -29.68 12.55 -29.18
CA GLN A 464 -30.43 13.26 -30.20
C GLN A 464 -31.84 13.29 -29.65
N GLU A 465 -32.29 14.46 -29.17
CA GLU A 465 -33.67 14.66 -28.79
C GLU A 465 -34.49 14.16 -29.97
N GLN A 466 -35.11 12.99 -29.81
CA GLN A 466 -36.17 12.58 -30.69
C GLN A 466 -37.26 13.62 -30.47
N LEU A 467 -37.29 14.62 -31.35
CA LEU A 467 -38.38 15.56 -31.47
C LEU A 467 -39.68 14.78 -31.36
N PRO A 468 -40.63 15.20 -30.50
CA PRO A 468 -41.88 14.48 -30.32
C PRO A 468 -42.56 14.30 -31.67
N ALA A 469 -42.99 13.06 -31.95
CA ALA A 469 -43.63 12.71 -33.20
C ALA A 469 -44.83 13.64 -33.44
N GLN A 470 -44.77 14.42 -34.53
CA GLN A 470 -45.92 15.19 -34.99
C GLN A 470 -47.08 14.24 -35.34
N PRO A 471 -48.34 14.62 -35.07
CA PRO A 471 -49.51 13.83 -35.48
C PRO A 471 -49.46 13.55 -36.99
N GLN A 472 -49.56 12.28 -37.38
CA GLN A 472 -49.52 11.87 -38.79
C GLN A 472 -50.67 12.52 -39.57
N GLN A 473 -50.34 13.41 -40.50
CA GLN A 473 -51.23 13.77 -41.61
C GLN A 473 -51.32 12.59 -42.59
N PRO A 474 -52.49 12.37 -43.24
CA PRO A 474 -52.64 11.32 -44.24
C PRO A 474 -51.67 11.51 -45.41
N ALA A 475 -51.11 10.40 -45.88
CA ALA A 475 -50.00 10.38 -46.83
C ALA A 475 -50.32 11.14 -48.14
N PRO A 476 -49.45 12.05 -48.60
CA PRO A 476 -49.56 12.62 -49.94
C PRO A 476 -49.25 11.55 -50.99
N ALA A 477 -49.89 11.67 -52.15
CA ALA A 477 -49.70 10.77 -53.29
C ALA A 477 -48.21 10.65 -53.66
N PRO A 478 -47.75 9.45 -54.10
CA PRO A 478 -46.34 9.22 -54.38
C PRO A 478 -45.83 10.19 -55.45
N ALA A 479 -44.75 10.90 -55.11
CA ALA A 479 -44.05 11.75 -56.05
C ALA A 479 -43.47 10.90 -57.20
N PRO A 480 -43.44 11.40 -58.44
CA PRO A 480 -42.81 10.70 -59.54
C PRO A 480 -41.34 10.44 -59.24
N ALA A 481 -40.88 9.25 -59.63
CA ALA A 481 -39.50 8.80 -59.39
C ALA A 481 -38.49 9.83 -59.95
N PRO A 482 -37.37 10.09 -59.25
CA PRO A 482 -36.39 11.05 -59.74
C PRO A 482 -35.78 10.60 -61.07
N ASP A 483 -35.65 11.53 -62.01
CA ASP A 483 -34.88 11.31 -63.22
C ASP A 483 -33.38 11.38 -62.89
N TYR A 484 -32.74 10.21 -62.79
CA TYR A 484 -31.31 10.08 -62.50
C TYR A 484 -30.43 10.19 -63.76
N THR A 485 -31.01 10.37 -64.95
CA THR A 485 -30.28 10.52 -66.21
C THR A 485 -29.18 11.60 -66.16
N PRO A 486 -29.39 12.81 -65.58
CA PRO A 486 -28.31 13.80 -65.48
C PRO A 486 -27.17 13.39 -64.52
N ILE A 487 -27.47 12.62 -63.46
CA ILE A 487 -26.46 12.16 -62.49
C ILE A 487 -25.60 11.04 -63.12
N ILE A 488 -26.22 10.13 -63.87
CA ILE A 488 -25.53 9.06 -64.59
C ILE A 488 -24.67 9.65 -65.72
N ALA A 489 -25.16 10.67 -66.43
CA ALA A 489 -24.39 11.38 -67.45
C ALA A 489 -23.15 12.08 -66.87
N ALA A 490 -23.28 12.74 -65.72
CA ALA A 490 -22.14 13.38 -65.04
C ALA A 490 -21.10 12.35 -64.55
N ALA A 491 -21.53 11.20 -64.04
CA ALA A 491 -20.63 10.13 -63.61
C ALA A 491 -19.85 9.53 -64.80
N LEU A 492 -20.50 9.34 -65.96
CA LEU A 492 -19.84 8.86 -67.18
C LEU A 492 -18.80 9.84 -67.73
N VAL A 493 -19.07 11.15 -67.69
CA VAL A 493 -18.09 12.17 -68.11
C VAL A 493 -16.86 12.16 -67.23
N ILE A 494 -17.03 12.03 -65.90
CA ILE A 494 -15.90 11.95 -64.96
C ILE A 494 -15.04 10.71 -65.23
N VAL A 495 -15.66 9.55 -65.47
CA VAL A 495 -14.92 8.31 -65.79
C VAL A 495 -14.15 8.45 -67.11
N VAL A 496 -14.74 9.04 -68.14
CA VAL A 496 -14.04 9.26 -69.43
C VAL A 496 -12.86 10.23 -69.28
N VAL A 497 -13.01 11.31 -68.52
CA VAL A 497 -11.94 12.28 -68.27
C VAL A 497 -10.78 11.66 -67.48
N VAL A 498 -11.08 10.85 -66.45
CA VAL A 498 -10.07 10.16 -65.65
C VAL A 498 -9.32 9.11 -66.48
N VAL A 499 -10.03 8.35 -67.33
CA VAL A 499 -9.39 7.36 -68.22
C VAL A 499 -8.54 8.05 -69.30
N ALA A 500 -8.99 9.17 -69.87
CA ALA A 500 -8.21 9.94 -70.83
C ALA A 500 -6.92 10.53 -70.21
N ALA A 501 -7.01 11.06 -68.98
CA ALA A 501 -5.85 11.56 -68.24
C ALA A 501 -4.83 10.46 -67.93
N LEU A 502 -5.28 9.26 -67.54
CA LEU A 502 -4.42 8.11 -67.29
C LEU A 502 -3.72 7.59 -68.56
N LEU A 503 -4.36 7.70 -69.74
CA LEU A 503 -3.77 7.31 -71.02
C LEU A 503 -2.74 8.34 -71.54
N LEU A 504 -2.87 9.62 -71.18
CA LEU A 504 -1.93 10.68 -71.58
C LEU A 504 -0.62 10.67 -70.78
N VAL A 505 -0.61 10.18 -69.54
CA VAL A 505 0.59 10.09 -68.68
C VAL A 505 1.54 8.95 -69.10
N ARG A 506 1.12 8.02 -69.99
CA ARG A 506 1.96 6.89 -70.45
C ARG A 506 2.85 7.15 -71.67
N LYS A 507 2.90 8.36 -72.24
CA LYS A 507 3.85 8.68 -73.31
C LYS A 507 5.17 9.26 -72.76
N LYS A 508 6.12 8.36 -72.45
CA LYS A 508 7.56 8.72 -72.40
C LYS A 508 8.03 9.12 -73.81
N PRO A 509 8.76 10.23 -73.99
CA PRO A 509 9.53 10.44 -75.22
C PRO A 509 10.76 9.52 -75.20
N ARG A 510 10.92 8.73 -76.27
CA ARG A 510 12.21 8.11 -76.62
C ARG A 510 13.11 9.18 -77.22
N LYS A 511 14.25 9.43 -76.59
CA LYS A 511 15.59 9.47 -77.20
C LYS A 511 16.61 9.22 -76.11
#